data_AF-A0A972SU31-F1
#
_entry.id   AF-A0A972SU31-F1
#
_cell.length_a   1.000
_cell.length_b   1.000
_cell.length_c   1.000
_cell.angle_alpha   90.00
_cell.angle_beta   90.00
_cell.angle_gamma   90.00
#
_symmetry.space_group_name_H-M   'P 1'
#
loop_
_entity.id
_entity.type
_entity.pdbx_description
1 polymer ?
#
loop_
_entity_poly.entity_id
_entity_poly.type
_entity_poly.pdbx_seq_one_letter_code
_entity_poly.pdbx_strand_id
1 'polypeptide(L)'
;MKLKQKIVLGVLLIVALAVVVVPFYRFLARLTTAEHGGVELRKFPYPYKAMLAISSDIDGSTLEEFEEIHRYLNTKSMTSMGEGLGLDVADSFWMYVATDKPGYIDQKGHTFADQMSYFYGTDWRKKKDAAAIIKYYRAGWIDSIHTYGDFIRMDNSPGPFSRTMAQEALKELKANGIKVEVWIDHGNQSNIQNFVLSNRPTMKYMQGDNPECRQYYHTDLLADYGIRFGWGPCMNTIGRDTMLYPRKLRDGRKIWAFYRYTDAGTDAKGKTRWLWNPMYLAEQLKPEKLAELKAKGQYAIVAQHLGANIDWPIFWESARAALRNLADEYYRGEILVTRTSRLLKYNLAQQYVKYQVVQTEQGKEIHIEKIDDPLFGPFVPSLDEVRGLTFYVDDDLARVSVWLGNERIGPDDLQFNPADSTGRKSVSIRWFMPDTTDYTRF
;
A
#
# COMPACT_ATOMS: atom_id res chain seq x y z
N MET A 1 36.56 12.58 33.67
CA MET A 1 35.42 13.23 34.36
C MET A 1 34.34 13.78 33.43
N LYS A 2 34.68 14.48 32.32
CA LYS A 2 33.70 15.16 31.44
C LYS A 2 32.73 14.26 30.65
N LEU A 3 33.04 12.97 30.43
CA LEU A 3 32.19 12.05 29.66
C LEU A 3 31.03 11.45 30.49
N LYS A 4 31.28 11.10 31.76
CA LYS A 4 30.25 10.59 32.68
C LYS A 4 29.17 11.63 32.98
N GLN A 5 29.54 12.92 33.13
CA GLN A 5 28.57 14.00 33.35
C GLN A 5 27.67 14.25 32.13
N LYS A 6 28.17 14.12 30.90
CA LYS A 6 27.34 14.26 29.68
C LYS A 6 26.32 13.13 29.51
N ILE A 7 26.70 11.90 29.86
CA ILE A 7 25.80 10.74 29.82
C ILE A 7 24.69 10.87 30.86
N VAL A 8 25.03 11.28 32.09
CA VAL A 8 24.05 11.50 33.16
C VAL A 8 23.06 12.62 32.81
N LEU A 9 23.54 13.72 32.22
CA LEU A 9 22.68 14.83 31.79
C LEU A 9 21.75 14.43 30.63
N GLY A 10 22.23 13.62 29.67
CA GLY A 10 21.42 13.11 28.57
C GLY A 10 20.32 12.14 29.02
N VAL A 11 20.63 11.25 29.97
CA VAL A 11 19.65 10.32 30.56
C VAL A 11 18.60 11.08 31.37
N LEU A 12 19.00 12.08 32.17
CA LEU A 12 18.07 12.92 32.91
C LEU A 12 17.14 13.74 32.00
N LEU A 13 17.63 14.22 30.85
CA LEU A 13 16.82 14.95 29.89
C LEU A 13 15.77 14.04 29.21
N ILE A 14 16.14 12.81 28.88
CA ILE A 14 15.23 11.81 28.28
C ILE A 14 14.17 11.38 29.30
N VAL A 15 14.57 11.14 30.55
CA VAL A 15 13.63 10.82 31.64
C VAL A 15 12.71 11.99 31.93
N ALA A 16 13.21 13.23 31.97
CA ALA A 16 12.38 14.42 32.15
C ALA A 16 11.41 14.63 30.97
N LEU A 17 11.84 14.40 29.72
CA LEU A 17 10.95 14.43 28.56
C LEU A 17 9.86 13.36 28.67
N ALA A 18 10.20 12.14 29.07
CA ALA A 18 9.23 11.06 29.28
C ALA A 18 8.24 11.37 30.42
N VAL A 19 8.71 12.00 31.50
CA VAL A 19 7.90 12.35 32.68
C VAL A 19 6.96 13.53 32.41
N VAL A 20 7.21 14.39 31.42
CA VAL A 20 6.33 15.53 31.10
C VAL A 20 5.51 15.27 29.83
N VAL A 21 6.11 14.74 28.77
CA VAL A 21 5.45 14.54 27.47
C VAL A 21 4.42 13.42 27.53
N VAL A 22 4.71 12.30 28.19
CA VAL A 22 3.77 11.17 28.29
C VAL A 22 2.49 11.55 29.07
N PRO A 23 2.55 12.16 30.27
CA PRO A 23 1.33 12.60 30.94
C PRO A 23 0.62 13.75 30.22
N PHE A 24 1.33 14.66 29.54
CA PHE A 24 0.69 15.70 28.73
C PHE A 24 -0.07 15.12 27.53
N TYR A 25 0.51 14.13 26.84
CA TYR A 25 -0.15 13.43 25.73
C TYR A 25 -1.36 12.62 26.23
N ARG A 26 -1.24 11.97 27.38
CA ARG A 26 -2.37 11.28 28.04
C ARG A 26 -3.46 12.25 28.47
N PHE A 27 -3.12 13.46 28.90
CA PHE A 27 -4.08 14.50 29.25
C PHE A 27 -4.83 15.03 28.01
N LEU A 28 -4.12 15.31 26.91
CA LEU A 28 -4.74 15.69 25.64
C LEU A 28 -5.62 14.57 25.07
N ALA A 29 -5.14 13.32 25.08
CA ALA A 29 -5.94 12.17 24.67
C ALA A 29 -7.21 11.99 25.51
N ARG A 30 -7.12 12.26 26.84
CA ARG A 30 -8.27 12.27 27.76
C ARG A 30 -9.25 13.41 27.47
N LEU A 31 -8.77 14.59 27.09
CA LEU A 31 -9.65 15.69 26.69
C LEU A 31 -10.38 15.38 25.39
N THR A 32 -9.69 14.82 24.38
CA THR A 32 -10.34 14.40 23.13
C THR A 32 -11.31 13.23 23.34
N THR A 33 -11.01 12.28 24.22
CA THR A 33 -11.98 11.22 24.56
C THR A 33 -13.17 11.75 25.35
N ALA A 34 -12.95 12.73 26.24
CA ALA A 34 -14.04 13.42 26.92
C ALA A 34 -14.94 14.20 25.94
N GLU A 35 -14.36 14.83 24.91
CA GLU A 35 -15.12 15.46 23.81
C GLU A 35 -15.95 14.47 23.00
N HIS A 36 -15.49 13.21 22.86
CA HIS A 36 -16.22 12.15 22.16
C HIS A 36 -16.95 11.19 23.12
N GLY A 37 -17.30 11.67 24.32
CA GLY A 37 -18.14 10.92 25.26
C GLY A 37 -17.58 9.57 25.70
N GLY A 38 -16.25 9.38 25.76
CA GLY A 38 -15.61 8.11 26.13
C GLY A 38 -15.43 7.13 24.96
N VAL A 39 -15.43 7.63 23.72
CA VAL A 39 -15.10 6.84 22.51
C VAL A 39 -13.77 7.29 21.94
N GLU A 40 -12.90 6.33 21.62
CA GLU A 40 -11.60 6.60 21.01
C GLU A 40 -11.39 5.77 19.75
N LEU A 41 -10.96 6.42 18.67
CA LEU A 41 -10.57 5.72 17.45
C LEU A 41 -9.25 4.94 17.65
N ARG A 42 -9.30 3.64 17.42
CA ARG A 42 -8.12 2.77 17.38
C ARG A 42 -7.36 2.95 16.06
N LYS A 43 -6.02 2.86 16.12
CA LYS A 43 -5.15 3.05 14.95
C LYS A 43 -5.27 1.95 13.89
N PHE A 44 -5.44 0.69 14.27
CA PHE A 44 -5.56 -0.44 13.34
C PHE A 44 -6.85 -1.20 13.59
N PRO A 45 -7.37 -1.94 12.58
CA PRO A 45 -8.51 -2.81 12.78
C PRO A 45 -8.23 -3.81 13.91
N TYR A 46 -9.23 -4.12 14.72
CA TYR A 46 -9.11 -5.19 15.71
C TYR A 46 -8.85 -6.54 15.02
N PRO A 47 -7.99 -7.43 15.54
CA PRO A 47 -7.16 -7.31 16.75
C PRO A 47 -5.73 -6.76 16.51
N TYR A 48 -5.44 -6.33 15.28
CA TYR A 48 -4.08 -6.06 14.81
C TYR A 48 -3.37 -4.90 15.51
N LYS A 49 -2.05 -5.04 15.69
CA LYS A 49 -1.17 -4.05 16.32
C LYS A 49 -0.40 -3.22 15.30
N ALA A 50 -0.28 -3.72 14.08
CA ALA A 50 0.38 -3.08 12.95
C ALA A 50 -0.31 -3.47 11.64
N MET A 51 0.04 -2.79 10.56
CA MET A 51 -0.50 -3.07 9.23
C MET A 51 0.62 -3.04 8.19
N LEU A 52 0.64 -4.04 7.31
CA LEU A 52 1.69 -4.23 6.32
C LEU A 52 1.10 -4.54 4.95
N ALA A 53 1.64 -3.92 3.91
CA ALA A 53 1.43 -4.30 2.53
C ALA A 53 2.76 -4.71 1.87
N ILE A 54 2.69 -5.64 0.93
CA ILE A 54 3.74 -5.85 -0.07
C ILE A 54 3.28 -5.10 -1.31
N SER A 55 4.03 -4.06 -1.68
CA SER A 55 3.82 -3.30 -2.92
C SER A 55 4.79 -3.86 -3.94
N SER A 56 4.28 -4.78 -4.77
CA SER A 56 5.06 -5.39 -5.85
C SER A 56 4.91 -4.58 -7.13
N ASP A 57 6.03 -4.42 -7.83
CA ASP A 57 6.06 -3.93 -9.19
C ASP A 57 6.27 -5.12 -10.13
N ILE A 58 5.51 -5.19 -11.23
CA ILE A 58 5.36 -6.38 -12.09
C ILE A 58 6.64 -6.71 -12.91
N ASP A 59 7.72 -5.96 -12.68
CA ASP A 59 9.02 -6.11 -13.33
C ASP A 59 9.46 -7.57 -13.42
N GLY A 60 9.87 -7.96 -14.62
CA GLY A 60 10.42 -9.26 -14.93
C GLY A 60 9.42 -10.42 -14.84
N SER A 61 8.12 -10.17 -14.69
CA SER A 61 7.15 -11.25 -14.47
C SER A 61 6.37 -11.58 -15.75
N THR A 62 6.39 -12.84 -16.18
CA THR A 62 5.42 -13.37 -17.16
C THR A 62 4.04 -13.54 -16.51
N LEU A 63 3.00 -13.77 -17.33
CA LEU A 63 1.66 -14.07 -16.81
C LEU A 63 1.65 -15.36 -15.96
N GLU A 64 2.39 -16.39 -16.37
CA GLU A 64 2.48 -17.66 -15.64
C GLU A 64 3.13 -17.49 -14.26
N GLU A 65 4.21 -16.70 -14.19
CA GLU A 65 4.88 -16.39 -12.93
C GLU A 65 3.98 -15.56 -12.02
N PHE A 66 3.32 -14.53 -12.57
CA PHE A 66 2.34 -13.74 -11.84
C PHE A 66 1.24 -14.64 -11.23
N GLU A 67 0.69 -15.54 -12.04
CA GLU A 67 -0.33 -16.49 -11.59
C GLU A 67 0.19 -17.40 -10.46
N GLU A 68 1.38 -17.96 -10.59
CA GLU A 68 1.95 -18.83 -9.57
C GLU A 68 2.28 -18.07 -8.27
N ILE A 69 2.82 -16.86 -8.36
CA ILE A 69 3.07 -15.97 -7.21
C ILE A 69 1.76 -15.73 -6.46
N HIS A 70 0.71 -15.31 -7.15
CA HIS A 70 -0.56 -15.00 -6.50
C HIS A 70 -1.33 -16.23 -6.05
N ARG A 71 -1.17 -17.39 -6.70
CA ARG A 71 -1.66 -18.66 -6.15
C ARG A 71 -1.01 -18.93 -4.79
N TYR A 72 0.31 -18.75 -4.68
CA TYR A 72 1.01 -18.99 -3.42
C TYR A 72 0.70 -17.93 -2.37
N LEU A 73 0.61 -16.65 -2.72
CA LEU A 73 0.35 -15.59 -1.74
C LEU A 73 -1.12 -15.54 -1.32
N ASN A 74 -2.06 -15.63 -2.25
CA ASN A 74 -3.46 -15.29 -2.01
C ASN A 74 -4.40 -16.48 -1.78
N THR A 75 -4.03 -17.69 -2.18
CA THR A 75 -4.94 -18.85 -2.08
C THR A 75 -4.56 -19.76 -0.93
N LYS A 76 -5.35 -20.82 -0.71
CA LYS A 76 -4.97 -21.99 0.13
C LYS A 76 -4.68 -23.25 -0.70
N SER A 77 -4.53 -23.10 -2.01
CA SER A 77 -4.25 -24.22 -2.91
C SER A 77 -2.78 -24.64 -2.85
N MET A 78 -2.50 -25.89 -3.22
CA MET A 78 -1.13 -26.35 -3.41
C MET A 78 -0.53 -25.72 -4.68
N THR A 79 0.71 -25.24 -4.57
CA THR A 79 1.52 -24.62 -5.63
C THR A 79 2.90 -25.28 -5.70
N SER A 80 3.73 -24.90 -6.66
CA SER A 80 5.16 -25.27 -6.71
C SER A 80 5.97 -24.75 -5.51
N MET A 81 5.46 -23.72 -4.83
CA MET A 81 6.07 -23.14 -3.62
C MET A 81 5.54 -23.74 -2.32
N GLY A 82 4.58 -24.67 -2.39
CA GLY A 82 3.89 -25.28 -1.26
C GLY A 82 2.44 -24.82 -1.15
N GLU A 83 1.81 -25.07 0.00
CA GLU A 83 0.45 -24.58 0.27
C GLU A 83 0.42 -23.05 0.29
N GLY A 84 -0.59 -22.47 -0.36
CA GLY A 84 -0.78 -21.03 -0.40
C GLY A 84 -1.07 -20.41 0.97
N LEU A 85 -0.71 -19.14 1.12
CA LEU A 85 -0.71 -18.41 2.39
C LEU A 85 -2.07 -17.78 2.71
N GLY A 86 -2.94 -17.56 1.72
CA GLY A 86 -4.25 -16.92 1.93
C GLY A 86 -4.16 -15.46 2.38
N LEU A 87 -3.10 -14.74 1.99
CA LEU A 87 -2.89 -13.33 2.29
C LEU A 87 -3.54 -12.45 1.23
N ASP A 88 -3.96 -11.27 1.65
CA ASP A 88 -4.42 -10.24 0.70
C ASP A 88 -3.21 -9.45 0.19
N VAL A 89 -2.58 -9.93 -0.88
CA VAL A 89 -1.44 -9.27 -1.56
C VAL A 89 -1.82 -8.97 -3.00
N ALA A 90 -1.43 -7.80 -3.51
CA ALA A 90 -1.64 -7.42 -4.89
C ALA A 90 -0.33 -6.99 -5.54
N ASP A 91 -0.32 -7.02 -6.87
CA ASP A 91 0.74 -6.48 -7.72
C ASP A 91 0.21 -5.30 -8.56
N SER A 92 1.15 -4.70 -9.27
CA SER A 92 0.90 -3.80 -10.38
C SER A 92 0.78 -4.54 -11.70
N PHE A 93 0.62 -3.79 -12.80
CA PHE A 93 0.69 -4.32 -14.15
C PHE A 93 1.18 -3.24 -15.13
N TRP A 94 1.56 -3.66 -16.34
CA TRP A 94 1.91 -2.78 -17.46
C TRP A 94 0.75 -2.65 -18.44
N MET A 95 0.53 -1.45 -19.01
CA MET A 95 -0.27 -1.34 -20.24
C MET A 95 0.57 -1.72 -21.47
N TYR A 96 1.82 -1.26 -21.51
CA TYR A 96 2.75 -1.41 -22.63
C TYR A 96 4.11 -1.94 -22.17
N VAL A 97 4.79 -2.70 -23.01
CA VAL A 97 6.18 -3.14 -22.77
C VAL A 97 6.97 -2.90 -24.04
N ALA A 98 7.99 -2.03 -23.99
CA ALA A 98 8.85 -1.70 -25.13
C ALA A 98 10.27 -1.33 -24.70
N THR A 99 10.78 -2.10 -23.74
CA THR A 99 12.14 -2.06 -23.23
C THR A 99 13.13 -2.72 -24.19
N ASP A 100 14.38 -2.25 -24.22
CA ASP A 100 15.50 -2.94 -24.89
C ASP A 100 16.51 -3.53 -23.90
N LYS A 101 16.12 -3.64 -22.63
CA LYS A 101 16.93 -4.29 -21.60
C LYS A 101 17.25 -5.73 -22.02
N PRO A 102 18.55 -6.09 -22.13
CA PRO A 102 18.94 -7.44 -22.51
C PRO A 102 18.73 -8.42 -21.35
N GLY A 103 18.69 -9.71 -21.69
CA GLY A 103 18.64 -10.81 -20.74
C GLY A 103 17.31 -11.54 -20.74
N TYR A 104 17.27 -12.59 -19.93
CA TYR A 104 16.12 -13.45 -19.74
C TYR A 104 15.48 -13.17 -18.39
N ILE A 105 14.16 -13.31 -18.33
CA ILE A 105 13.37 -13.15 -17.11
C ILE A 105 13.06 -14.49 -16.44
N ASP A 106 13.14 -15.60 -17.19
CA ASP A 106 12.92 -16.95 -16.68
C ASP A 106 13.86 -17.99 -17.32
N GLN A 107 13.80 -19.23 -16.80
CA GLN A 107 14.53 -20.39 -17.34
C GLN A 107 14.01 -20.88 -18.69
N LYS A 108 12.85 -20.39 -19.17
CA LYS A 108 12.25 -20.76 -20.46
C LYS A 108 12.78 -19.91 -21.61
N GLY A 109 13.60 -18.91 -21.32
CA GLY A 109 14.21 -18.03 -22.32
C GLY A 109 13.30 -16.86 -22.71
N HIS A 110 12.27 -16.56 -21.93
CA HIS A 110 11.51 -15.32 -22.09
C HIS A 110 12.40 -14.13 -21.80
N THR A 111 12.22 -13.06 -22.55
CA THR A 111 12.94 -11.79 -22.44
C THR A 111 12.11 -10.77 -21.68
N PHE A 112 12.69 -9.60 -21.38
CA PHE A 112 11.91 -8.48 -20.83
C PHE A 112 10.76 -8.02 -21.73
N ALA A 113 10.76 -8.32 -23.04
CA ALA A 113 9.62 -8.03 -23.90
C ALA A 113 8.41 -8.95 -23.64
N ASP A 114 8.63 -10.09 -22.98
CA ASP A 114 7.62 -11.12 -22.74
C ASP A 114 6.87 -10.93 -21.41
N GLN A 115 7.25 -9.94 -20.61
CA GLN A 115 6.55 -9.55 -19.37
C GLN A 115 5.04 -9.35 -19.56
N MET A 116 4.26 -9.67 -18.52
CA MET A 116 2.81 -9.51 -18.52
C MET A 116 2.42 -8.06 -18.83
N SER A 117 1.57 -7.87 -19.83
CA SER A 117 1.11 -6.53 -20.23
C SER A 117 -0.26 -6.55 -20.92
N TYR A 118 -0.97 -5.43 -20.83
CA TYR A 118 -2.30 -5.32 -21.41
C TYR A 118 -2.26 -5.41 -22.95
N PHE A 119 -1.34 -4.67 -23.57
CA PHE A 119 -1.15 -4.63 -25.02
C PHE A 119 0.15 -5.30 -25.45
N TYR A 120 0.21 -5.75 -26.71
CA TYR A 120 1.42 -6.28 -27.30
C TYR A 120 2.34 -5.12 -27.73
N GLY A 121 3.47 -4.97 -27.05
CA GLY A 121 4.42 -3.91 -27.37
C GLY A 121 3.87 -2.52 -27.04
N THR A 122 3.86 -1.65 -28.06
CA THR A 122 3.24 -0.31 -28.02
C THR A 122 1.92 -0.23 -28.81
N ASP A 123 1.48 -1.32 -29.44
CA ASP A 123 0.28 -1.31 -30.28
C ASP A 123 -0.98 -1.52 -29.45
N TRP A 124 -1.64 -0.42 -29.07
CA TRP A 124 -2.91 -0.44 -28.31
C TRP A 124 -4.08 -1.10 -29.05
N ARG A 125 -3.92 -1.47 -30.33
CA ARG A 125 -4.94 -2.21 -31.08
C ARG A 125 -4.81 -3.72 -30.88
N LYS A 126 -3.67 -4.19 -30.37
CA LYS A 126 -3.38 -5.62 -30.18
C LYS A 126 -3.29 -5.94 -28.68
N LYS A 127 -4.30 -6.62 -28.17
CA LYS A 127 -4.33 -7.10 -26.77
C LYS A 127 -3.36 -8.27 -26.60
N LYS A 128 -2.66 -8.32 -25.46
CA LYS A 128 -1.80 -9.43 -25.05
C LYS A 128 -2.46 -10.18 -23.88
N ASP A 129 -2.24 -9.73 -22.64
CA ASP A 129 -2.74 -10.37 -21.42
C ASP A 129 -3.98 -9.65 -20.84
N ALA A 130 -4.66 -8.83 -21.66
CA ALA A 130 -5.76 -7.96 -21.23
C ALA A 130 -6.88 -8.70 -20.45
N ALA A 131 -7.30 -9.88 -20.92
CA ALA A 131 -8.35 -10.65 -20.26
C ALA A 131 -7.93 -11.13 -18.86
N ALA A 132 -6.68 -11.57 -18.72
CA ALA A 132 -6.11 -11.97 -17.44
C ALA A 132 -5.99 -10.76 -16.49
N ILE A 133 -5.48 -9.63 -16.97
CA ILE A 133 -5.37 -8.40 -16.17
C ILE A 133 -6.74 -7.92 -15.68
N ILE A 134 -7.78 -7.95 -16.52
CA ILE A 134 -9.15 -7.60 -16.11
C ILE A 134 -9.65 -8.57 -15.03
N LYS A 135 -9.42 -9.88 -15.21
CA LYS A 135 -9.79 -10.90 -14.23
C LYS A 135 -9.10 -10.68 -12.89
N TYR A 136 -7.78 -10.50 -12.90
CA TYR A 136 -6.96 -10.37 -11.69
C TYR A 136 -7.14 -9.03 -10.98
N TYR A 137 -7.49 -7.96 -11.70
CA TYR A 137 -7.98 -6.74 -11.08
C TYR A 137 -9.28 -6.97 -10.29
N ARG A 138 -10.26 -7.65 -10.89
CA ARG A 138 -11.55 -7.96 -10.23
C ARG A 138 -11.39 -8.88 -9.03
N ALA A 139 -10.48 -9.86 -9.11
CA ALA A 139 -10.08 -10.73 -8.01
C ALA A 139 -9.28 -10.00 -6.91
N GLY A 140 -8.81 -8.79 -7.20
CA GLY A 140 -8.01 -7.99 -6.27
C GLY A 140 -6.54 -8.37 -6.18
N TRP A 141 -6.04 -9.22 -7.09
CA TRP A 141 -4.61 -9.56 -7.25
C TRP A 141 -3.84 -8.44 -7.96
N ILE A 142 -4.53 -7.53 -8.65
CA ILE A 142 -3.97 -6.29 -9.21
C ILE A 142 -4.65 -5.09 -8.54
N ASP A 143 -3.87 -4.12 -8.06
CA ASP A 143 -4.42 -2.92 -7.41
C ASP A 143 -3.71 -1.60 -7.73
N SER A 144 -2.63 -1.67 -8.50
CA SER A 144 -1.81 -0.52 -8.87
C SER A 144 -1.42 -0.59 -10.34
N ILE A 145 -1.00 0.56 -10.88
CA ILE A 145 -0.43 0.66 -12.23
C ILE A 145 1.03 1.09 -12.11
N HIS A 146 1.93 0.31 -12.70
CA HIS A 146 3.35 0.65 -12.71
C HIS A 146 3.62 1.51 -13.94
N THR A 147 3.27 2.79 -13.89
CA THR A 147 3.23 3.67 -15.08
C THR A 147 2.42 3.11 -16.26
N TYR A 148 2.41 3.76 -17.43
CA TYR A 148 1.79 3.13 -18.60
C TYR A 148 2.63 1.98 -19.17
N GLY A 149 3.93 1.90 -18.92
CA GLY A 149 4.71 0.82 -19.52
C GLY A 149 6.18 0.79 -19.20
N ASP A 150 6.79 -0.36 -19.41
CA ASP A 150 8.24 -0.51 -19.33
C ASP A 150 8.88 0.01 -20.63
N PHE A 151 9.50 1.19 -20.54
CA PHE A 151 10.15 1.85 -21.66
C PHE A 151 11.66 2.01 -21.47
N ILE A 152 12.30 1.17 -20.63
CA ILE A 152 13.74 1.24 -20.40
C ILE A 152 14.52 1.15 -21.73
N ARG A 153 15.42 2.12 -21.93
CA ARG A 153 16.44 2.12 -22.97
C ARG A 153 17.83 2.08 -22.33
N MET A 154 18.71 1.19 -22.80
CA MET A 154 20.06 1.05 -22.26
C MET A 154 20.94 2.28 -22.52
N ASP A 155 20.64 3.05 -23.57
CA ASP A 155 21.30 4.32 -23.89
C ASP A 155 20.69 5.53 -23.14
N ASN A 156 19.66 5.30 -22.33
CA ASN A 156 18.87 6.32 -21.62
C ASN A 156 18.14 7.33 -22.53
N SER A 157 18.00 7.04 -23.82
CA SER A 157 17.18 7.85 -24.72
C SER A 157 15.70 7.82 -24.31
N PRO A 158 14.90 8.87 -24.62
CA PRO A 158 13.47 8.86 -24.32
C PRO A 158 12.77 7.64 -24.94
N GLY A 159 11.98 6.94 -24.13
CA GLY A 159 11.17 5.82 -24.58
C GLY A 159 10.01 6.25 -25.50
N PRO A 160 9.28 5.28 -26.10
CA PRO A 160 8.25 5.56 -27.10
C PRO A 160 6.95 6.16 -26.52
N PHE A 161 6.91 6.47 -25.22
CA PHE A 161 5.73 7.01 -24.57
C PHE A 161 5.19 8.26 -25.27
N SER A 162 3.86 8.34 -25.37
CA SER A 162 3.15 9.54 -25.83
C SER A 162 1.85 9.72 -25.05
N ARG A 163 1.37 10.96 -25.00
CA ARG A 163 0.05 11.28 -24.42
C ARG A 163 -1.09 10.50 -25.07
N THR A 164 -1.02 10.19 -26.37
CA THR A 164 -2.02 9.35 -27.05
C THR A 164 -2.06 7.93 -26.45
N MET A 165 -0.91 7.34 -26.14
CA MET A 165 -0.85 6.04 -25.47
C MET A 165 -1.52 6.09 -24.09
N ALA A 166 -1.31 7.18 -23.34
CA ALA A 166 -1.99 7.39 -22.06
C ALA A 166 -3.51 7.47 -22.23
N GLN A 167 -4.00 8.20 -23.23
CA GLN A 167 -5.43 8.33 -23.52
C GLN A 167 -6.08 6.99 -23.88
N GLU A 168 -5.48 6.22 -24.79
CA GLU A 168 -6.00 4.91 -25.20
C GLU A 168 -5.93 3.88 -24.05
N ALA A 169 -4.87 3.93 -23.25
CA ALA A 169 -4.78 3.09 -22.06
C ALA A 169 -5.92 3.38 -21.08
N LEU A 170 -6.11 4.65 -20.69
CA LEU A 170 -7.17 5.01 -19.76
C LEU A 170 -8.57 4.74 -20.32
N LYS A 171 -8.75 4.86 -21.64
CA LYS A 171 -10.00 4.50 -22.32
C LYS A 171 -10.31 3.02 -22.17
N GLU A 172 -9.35 2.12 -22.42
CA GLU A 172 -9.54 0.68 -22.21
C GLU A 172 -9.79 0.35 -20.74
N LEU A 173 -9.05 0.96 -19.81
CA LEU A 173 -9.26 0.74 -18.38
C LEU A 173 -10.69 1.13 -17.96
N LYS A 174 -11.14 2.34 -18.35
CA LYS A 174 -12.52 2.80 -18.10
C LYS A 174 -13.56 1.88 -18.74
N ALA A 175 -13.36 1.46 -19.99
CA ALA A 175 -14.30 0.60 -20.71
C ALA A 175 -14.47 -0.78 -20.05
N ASN A 176 -13.47 -1.27 -19.32
CA ASN A 176 -13.51 -2.57 -18.65
C ASN A 176 -13.81 -2.47 -17.14
N GLY A 177 -14.10 -1.27 -16.65
CA GLY A 177 -14.38 -1.03 -15.23
C GLY A 177 -13.15 -1.19 -14.33
N ILE A 178 -11.94 -1.05 -14.89
CA ILE A 178 -10.71 -1.01 -14.09
C ILE A 178 -10.55 0.43 -13.57
N LYS A 179 -10.48 0.57 -12.26
CA LYS A 179 -10.22 1.82 -11.54
C LYS A 179 -9.11 1.60 -10.51
N VAL A 180 -7.87 1.73 -10.96
CA VAL A 180 -6.71 1.75 -10.06
C VAL A 180 -6.49 3.16 -9.52
N GLU A 181 -6.09 3.25 -8.26
CA GLU A 181 -5.88 4.55 -7.58
C GLU A 181 -4.41 4.78 -7.22
N VAL A 182 -3.56 3.77 -7.40
CA VAL A 182 -2.15 3.75 -7.02
C VAL A 182 -1.29 3.75 -8.26
N TRP A 183 -0.43 4.77 -8.39
CA TRP A 183 0.56 4.93 -9.45
C TRP A 183 1.97 4.71 -8.92
N ILE A 184 2.77 3.93 -9.65
CA ILE A 184 4.16 3.64 -9.32
C ILE A 184 5.04 4.03 -10.50
N ASP A 185 5.92 5.04 -10.32
CA ASP A 185 6.92 5.46 -11.31
C ASP A 185 7.93 4.33 -11.61
N HIS A 186 8.54 4.30 -12.81
CA HIS A 186 9.42 3.21 -13.26
C HIS A 186 10.80 3.65 -13.77
N GLY A 187 11.82 2.82 -13.55
CA GLY A 187 13.00 2.73 -14.42
C GLY A 187 13.89 3.98 -14.49
N ASN A 188 14.57 4.11 -15.64
CA ASN A 188 15.57 5.15 -15.90
C ASN A 188 14.98 6.35 -16.69
N GLN A 189 15.86 7.19 -17.23
CA GLN A 189 15.49 8.44 -17.93
C GLN A 189 14.57 8.25 -19.15
N SER A 190 14.55 7.04 -19.70
CA SER A 190 13.69 6.64 -20.82
C SER A 190 12.20 6.67 -20.44
N ASN A 191 11.87 6.48 -19.16
CA ASN A 191 10.50 6.50 -18.63
C ASN A 191 10.04 7.94 -18.36
N ILE A 192 10.01 8.74 -19.42
CA ILE A 192 9.65 10.16 -19.39
C ILE A 192 8.21 10.42 -18.88
N GLN A 193 7.36 9.41 -18.89
CA GLN A 193 6.01 9.43 -18.33
C GLN A 193 5.95 9.57 -16.80
N ASN A 194 7.04 9.28 -16.09
CA ASN A 194 7.08 9.43 -14.64
C ASN A 194 6.77 10.86 -14.20
N PHE A 195 6.32 11.03 -12.96
CA PHE A 195 6.01 12.38 -12.44
C PHE A 195 6.09 12.56 -10.93
N VAL A 196 5.97 11.53 -10.10
CA VAL A 196 5.73 11.71 -8.65
C VAL A 196 6.93 12.40 -7.97
N LEU A 197 8.14 12.05 -8.42
CA LEU A 197 9.40 12.57 -7.92
C LEU A 197 10.02 13.67 -8.81
N SER A 198 9.28 14.21 -9.78
CA SER A 198 9.77 15.15 -10.82
C SER A 198 10.45 16.42 -10.29
N ASN A 199 10.08 16.89 -9.10
CA ASN A 199 10.69 18.09 -8.50
C ASN A 199 12.08 17.86 -7.88
N ARG A 200 12.59 16.62 -7.89
CA ARG A 200 13.95 16.33 -7.45
C ARG A 200 14.95 16.73 -8.55
N PRO A 201 16.08 17.36 -8.22
CA PRO A 201 17.07 17.77 -9.23
C PRO A 201 17.54 16.63 -10.15
N THR A 202 17.66 15.41 -9.63
CA THR A 202 18.09 14.21 -10.36
C THR A 202 16.98 13.56 -11.19
N MET A 203 15.73 14.01 -11.05
CA MET A 203 14.54 13.41 -11.66
C MET A 203 13.88 14.36 -12.68
N LYS A 204 14.60 15.37 -13.17
CA LYS A 204 14.08 16.34 -14.15
C LYS A 204 13.67 15.73 -15.50
N TYR A 205 14.12 14.50 -15.79
CA TYR A 205 13.72 13.78 -17.00
C TYR A 205 12.23 13.39 -16.98
N MET A 206 11.64 13.23 -15.79
CA MET A 206 10.22 12.96 -15.61
C MET A 206 9.43 14.13 -16.20
N GLN A 207 8.51 13.92 -17.13
CA GLN A 207 7.70 14.96 -17.80
C GLN A 207 6.18 14.73 -17.69
N GLY A 208 5.73 13.68 -16.98
CA GLY A 208 4.30 13.35 -16.88
C GLY A 208 3.43 14.47 -16.30
N ASP A 209 3.99 15.28 -15.38
CA ASP A 209 3.33 16.45 -14.78
C ASP A 209 3.78 17.80 -15.35
N ASN A 210 4.50 17.84 -16.48
CA ASN A 210 4.94 19.09 -17.09
C ASN A 210 4.00 19.55 -18.23
N PRO A 211 3.16 20.59 -18.02
CA PRO A 211 2.24 21.06 -19.06
C PRO A 211 2.93 21.69 -20.27
N GLU A 212 4.20 22.10 -20.15
CA GLU A 212 5.00 22.62 -21.27
C GLU A 212 5.44 21.49 -22.22
N CYS A 213 5.61 20.27 -21.70
CA CYS A 213 5.97 19.09 -22.49
C CYS A 213 4.72 18.34 -22.97
N ARG A 214 3.93 18.96 -23.86
CA ARG A 214 2.62 18.43 -24.31
C ARG A 214 2.62 16.98 -24.80
N GLN A 215 3.75 16.51 -25.36
CA GLN A 215 3.91 15.12 -25.81
C GLN A 215 3.85 14.10 -24.67
N TYR A 216 4.34 14.47 -23.49
CA TYR A 216 4.51 13.57 -22.35
C TYR A 216 3.61 13.92 -21.16
N TYR A 217 3.04 15.12 -21.14
CA TYR A 217 2.10 15.53 -20.11
C TYR A 217 0.87 14.62 -20.08
N HIS A 218 0.47 14.13 -18.90
CA HIS A 218 -0.70 13.27 -18.73
C HIS A 218 -1.36 13.30 -17.34
N THR A 219 -0.80 14.01 -16.34
CA THR A 219 -1.38 14.02 -14.98
C THR A 219 -2.75 14.66 -14.90
N ASP A 220 -3.14 15.47 -15.86
CA ASP A 220 -4.52 15.92 -16.03
C ASP A 220 -5.48 14.77 -16.32
N LEU A 221 -5.07 13.81 -17.15
CA LEU A 221 -5.88 12.63 -17.45
C LEU A 221 -6.03 11.71 -16.24
N LEU A 222 -4.96 11.59 -15.43
CA LEU A 222 -4.96 10.73 -14.24
C LEU A 222 -5.83 11.27 -13.11
N ALA A 223 -5.91 12.60 -12.96
CA ALA A 223 -6.80 13.23 -11.99
C ALA A 223 -8.27 12.87 -12.28
N ASP A 224 -8.69 12.96 -13.55
CA ASP A 224 -10.05 12.61 -13.97
C ASP A 224 -10.34 11.11 -13.91
N TYR A 225 -9.31 10.27 -14.06
CA TYR A 225 -9.43 8.82 -13.94
C TYR A 225 -9.56 8.36 -12.48
N GLY A 226 -8.95 9.08 -11.55
CA GLY A 226 -9.03 8.80 -10.11
C GLY A 226 -7.75 8.23 -9.48
N ILE A 227 -6.57 8.46 -10.08
CA ILE A 227 -5.32 8.22 -9.36
C ILE A 227 -5.22 9.21 -8.19
N ARG A 228 -5.03 8.67 -6.99
CA ARG A 228 -4.94 9.44 -5.74
C ARG A 228 -3.62 9.25 -5.02
N PHE A 229 -2.97 8.10 -5.23
CA PHE A 229 -1.75 7.71 -4.55
C PHE A 229 -0.60 7.55 -5.54
N GLY A 230 0.57 8.12 -5.22
CA GLY A 230 1.77 8.05 -6.05
C GLY A 230 2.98 7.57 -5.27
N TRP A 231 3.80 6.72 -5.88
CA TRP A 231 5.02 6.24 -5.23
C TRP A 231 5.98 7.39 -4.86
N GLY A 232 6.23 7.53 -3.56
CA GLY A 232 7.14 8.48 -2.97
C GLY A 232 8.59 8.00 -2.91
N PRO A 233 9.46 8.55 -2.04
CA PRO A 233 10.85 8.19 -2.00
C PRO A 233 11.11 6.83 -1.36
N CYS A 234 12.19 6.22 -1.83
CA CYS A 234 12.85 5.06 -1.24
C CYS A 234 13.30 5.32 0.20
N MET A 235 12.97 4.40 1.12
CA MET A 235 13.28 4.49 2.55
C MET A 235 14.02 3.25 3.05
N ASN A 236 14.86 3.45 4.07
CA ASN A 236 15.61 2.40 4.75
C ASN A 236 15.02 1.95 6.10
N THR A 237 13.85 2.47 6.48
CA THR A 237 13.09 2.08 7.69
C THR A 237 11.79 1.41 7.31
N ILE A 238 11.44 0.30 7.96
CA ILE A 238 10.25 -0.51 7.62
C ILE A 238 8.93 0.20 7.96
N GLY A 239 8.85 0.83 9.13
CA GLY A 239 7.58 1.31 9.71
C GLY A 239 7.46 2.82 9.82
N ARG A 240 6.23 3.33 9.69
CA ARG A 240 5.86 4.74 9.94
C ARG A 240 4.50 4.89 10.60
N ASP A 241 4.28 6.03 11.25
CA ASP A 241 2.97 6.36 11.84
C ASP A 241 1.90 6.66 10.80
N THR A 242 2.33 7.15 9.62
CA THR A 242 1.53 7.25 8.41
C THR A 242 2.41 6.97 7.21
N MET A 243 1.82 6.32 6.21
CA MET A 243 2.45 6.08 4.92
C MET A 243 2.23 7.26 3.97
N LEU A 244 1.29 8.15 4.26
CA LEU A 244 0.84 9.22 3.36
C LEU A 244 1.52 10.55 3.67
N TYR A 245 1.88 11.28 2.62
CA TYR A 245 2.27 12.68 2.72
C TYR A 245 1.84 13.48 1.48
N PRO A 246 1.46 14.76 1.64
CA PRO A 246 0.94 15.55 0.53
C PRO A 246 2.06 15.90 -0.44
N ARG A 247 1.74 15.87 -1.73
CA ARG A 247 2.67 16.24 -2.79
C ARG A 247 1.99 17.14 -3.81
N LYS A 248 2.62 18.28 -4.11
CA LYS A 248 2.23 19.17 -5.21
C LYS A 248 3.09 18.88 -6.44
N LEU A 249 2.44 18.69 -7.59
CA LEU A 249 3.04 18.46 -8.89
C LEU A 249 3.33 19.79 -9.61
N ARG A 250 4.12 19.74 -10.69
CA ARG A 250 4.51 20.94 -11.46
C ARG A 250 3.32 21.64 -12.12
N ASP A 251 2.32 20.88 -12.55
CA ASP A 251 1.05 21.42 -13.08
C ASP A 251 0.10 21.96 -12.01
N GLY A 252 0.51 21.97 -10.74
CA GLY A 252 -0.27 22.47 -9.61
C GLY A 252 -1.22 21.47 -8.98
N ARG A 253 -1.43 20.29 -9.60
CA ARG A 253 -2.24 19.21 -9.01
C ARG A 253 -1.57 18.65 -7.76
N LYS A 254 -2.36 17.93 -6.97
CA LYS A 254 -1.91 17.30 -5.73
C LYS A 254 -2.14 15.80 -5.78
N ILE A 255 -1.26 15.05 -5.14
CA ILE A 255 -1.36 13.61 -4.97
C ILE A 255 -0.90 13.21 -3.57
N TRP A 256 -1.50 12.15 -3.02
CA TRP A 256 -0.96 11.52 -1.82
C TRP A 256 0.24 10.69 -2.21
N ALA A 257 1.44 11.18 -1.91
CA ALA A 257 2.61 10.35 -2.11
C ALA A 257 2.78 9.39 -0.92
N PHE A 258 3.31 8.19 -1.16
CA PHE A 258 3.47 7.19 -0.11
C PHE A 258 4.88 6.61 -0.02
N TYR A 259 5.29 6.24 1.20
CA TYR A 259 6.59 5.64 1.45
C TYR A 259 6.60 4.14 1.12
N ARG A 260 7.73 3.64 0.61
CA ARG A 260 8.02 2.20 0.52
C ARG A 260 9.36 1.91 1.20
N TYR A 261 9.43 0.78 1.90
CA TYR A 261 10.67 0.24 2.44
C TYR A 261 11.42 -0.51 1.34
N THR A 262 12.55 0.05 0.90
CA THR A 262 13.19 -0.29 -0.38
C THR A 262 14.64 -0.73 -0.27
N ASP A 263 15.35 -0.29 0.78
CA ASP A 263 16.81 -0.47 0.86
C ASP A 263 17.33 -0.67 2.29
N ALA A 264 18.57 -1.14 2.40
CA ALA A 264 19.30 -1.30 3.66
C ALA A 264 20.23 -0.09 3.97
N GLY A 265 19.98 1.06 3.35
CA GLY A 265 20.86 2.22 3.39
C GLY A 265 21.96 2.20 2.33
N THR A 266 22.96 3.06 2.51
CA THR A 266 24.10 3.22 1.61
C THR A 266 25.35 2.55 2.16
N ASP A 267 26.15 1.94 1.29
CA ASP A 267 27.46 1.42 1.64
C ASP A 267 28.50 2.55 1.88
N ALA A 268 29.72 2.18 2.25
CA ALA A 268 30.82 3.13 2.50
C ALA A 268 31.22 3.97 1.27
N LYS A 269 30.77 3.59 0.07
CA LYS A 269 31.00 4.31 -1.19
C LYS A 269 29.77 5.14 -1.60
N GLY A 270 28.75 5.22 -0.75
CA GLY A 270 27.52 5.96 -1.02
C GLY A 270 26.55 5.24 -1.95
N LYS A 271 26.76 3.96 -2.28
CA LYS A 271 25.85 3.19 -3.12
C LYS A 271 24.71 2.59 -2.29
N THR A 272 23.47 2.82 -2.70
CA THR A 272 22.30 2.23 -2.07
C THR A 272 22.26 0.71 -2.24
N ARG A 273 22.01 -0.01 -1.15
CA ARG A 273 21.76 -1.46 -1.16
C ARG A 273 20.26 -1.72 -1.24
N TRP A 274 19.75 -1.85 -2.45
CA TRP A 274 18.36 -2.14 -2.72
C TRP A 274 17.95 -3.54 -2.22
N LEU A 275 16.72 -3.65 -1.71
CA LEU A 275 16.13 -4.87 -1.15
C LEU A 275 14.83 -5.30 -1.86
N TRP A 276 14.38 -4.56 -2.87
CA TRP A 276 13.15 -4.83 -3.62
C TRP A 276 13.28 -5.98 -4.65
N ASN A 277 13.88 -7.09 -4.24
CA ASN A 277 13.96 -8.32 -5.01
C ASN A 277 13.54 -9.51 -4.13
N PRO A 278 12.92 -10.57 -4.67
CA PRO A 278 12.42 -11.69 -3.87
C PRO A 278 13.50 -12.37 -3.02
N MET A 279 14.75 -12.38 -3.48
CA MET A 279 15.87 -12.95 -2.72
C MET A 279 16.12 -12.25 -1.37
N TYR A 280 15.66 -11.01 -1.22
CA TYR A 280 15.83 -10.19 -0.02
C TYR A 280 14.56 -10.09 0.83
N LEU A 281 13.46 -10.78 0.47
CA LEU A 281 12.24 -10.82 1.27
C LEU A 281 12.52 -11.26 2.71
N ALA A 282 13.37 -12.28 2.89
CA ALA A 282 13.77 -12.76 4.21
C ALA A 282 14.49 -11.69 5.04
N GLU A 283 15.20 -10.75 4.40
CA GLU A 283 15.82 -9.63 5.09
C GLU A 283 14.83 -8.52 5.43
N GLN A 284 13.86 -8.26 4.55
CA GLN A 284 12.84 -7.23 4.80
C GLN A 284 11.82 -7.67 5.86
N LEU A 285 11.48 -8.96 5.89
CA LEU A 285 10.44 -9.55 6.75
C LEU A 285 11.02 -10.28 7.98
N LYS A 286 12.22 -9.88 8.42
CA LYS A 286 12.85 -10.45 9.62
C LYS A 286 11.93 -10.34 10.86
N PRO A 287 11.87 -11.36 11.73
CA PRO A 287 11.05 -11.32 12.94
C PRO A 287 11.29 -10.09 13.80
N GLU A 288 12.54 -9.59 13.90
CA GLU A 288 12.87 -8.41 14.71
C GLU A 288 12.23 -7.14 14.15
N LYS A 289 12.16 -7.01 12.81
CA LYS A 289 11.52 -5.87 12.14
C LYS A 289 10.00 -5.92 12.30
N LEU A 290 9.41 -7.11 12.21
CA LEU A 290 7.97 -7.29 12.45
C LEU A 290 7.62 -7.01 13.92
N ALA A 291 8.46 -7.45 14.86
CA ALA A 291 8.29 -7.14 16.28
C ALA A 291 8.41 -5.63 16.55
N GLU A 292 9.38 -4.95 15.93
CA GLU A 292 9.54 -3.50 16.02
C GLU A 292 8.30 -2.76 15.45
N LEU A 293 7.79 -3.20 14.30
CA LEU A 293 6.61 -2.62 13.66
C LEU A 293 5.38 -2.68 14.60
N LYS A 294 5.17 -3.83 15.25
CA LYS A 294 4.10 -4.03 16.24
C LYS A 294 4.31 -3.20 17.49
N ALA A 295 5.53 -3.20 18.05
CA ALA A 295 5.85 -2.46 19.27
C ALA A 295 5.64 -0.95 19.09
N LYS A 296 5.92 -0.42 17.89
CA LYS A 296 5.69 0.99 17.54
C LYS A 296 4.28 1.28 17.07
N GLY A 297 3.47 0.26 16.80
CA GLY A 297 2.14 0.40 16.23
C GLY A 297 2.15 1.15 14.90
N GLN A 298 2.91 0.66 13.92
CA GLN A 298 3.17 1.36 12.67
C GLN A 298 2.61 0.66 11.42
N TYR A 299 2.41 1.45 10.37
CA TYR A 299 2.16 0.97 9.02
C TYR A 299 3.50 0.62 8.36
N ALA A 300 3.48 -0.33 7.43
CA ALA A 300 4.60 -0.65 6.56
C ALA A 300 4.12 -0.95 5.13
N ILE A 301 4.91 -0.52 4.14
CA ILE A 301 4.75 -0.95 2.75
C ILE A 301 6.12 -1.43 2.29
N VAL A 302 6.26 -2.72 2.02
CA VAL A 302 7.50 -3.35 1.57
C VAL A 302 7.56 -3.31 0.05
N ALA A 303 8.58 -2.69 -0.52
CA ALA A 303 8.78 -2.69 -1.98
C ALA A 303 9.33 -4.02 -2.45
N GLN A 304 8.80 -4.53 -3.56
CA GLN A 304 9.21 -5.78 -4.19
C GLN A 304 9.07 -5.76 -5.71
N HIS A 305 9.78 -6.71 -6.33
CA HIS A 305 9.60 -7.14 -7.72
C HIS A 305 9.36 -8.64 -7.69
N LEU A 306 8.14 -9.08 -7.35
CA LEU A 306 7.92 -10.46 -6.90
C LEU A 306 8.32 -11.53 -7.93
N GLY A 307 8.21 -11.25 -9.24
CA GLY A 307 8.66 -12.16 -10.30
C GLY A 307 10.03 -11.83 -10.90
N ALA A 308 10.80 -10.89 -10.35
CA ALA A 308 12.16 -10.60 -10.81
C ALA A 308 13.18 -11.63 -10.32
N ASN A 309 12.90 -12.92 -10.53
CA ASN A 309 13.80 -14.03 -10.27
C ASN A 309 13.70 -15.06 -11.39
N ILE A 310 14.84 -15.43 -11.97
CA ILE A 310 14.90 -16.37 -13.09
C ILE A 310 14.58 -17.82 -12.66
N ASP A 311 14.80 -18.14 -11.39
CA ASP A 311 14.70 -19.49 -10.87
C ASP A 311 13.25 -19.94 -10.66
N TRP A 312 13.00 -21.23 -10.91
CA TRP A 312 11.78 -21.90 -10.51
C TRP A 312 12.05 -22.94 -9.41
N PRO A 313 11.33 -22.94 -8.28
CA PRO A 313 10.25 -22.02 -7.91
C PRO A 313 10.74 -20.58 -7.64
N ILE A 314 9.87 -19.60 -7.91
CA ILE A 314 10.16 -18.16 -7.88
C ILE A 314 10.68 -17.70 -6.51
N PHE A 315 10.10 -18.22 -5.42
CA PHE A 315 10.56 -17.93 -4.06
C PHE A 315 11.44 -19.04 -3.51
N TRP A 316 12.67 -18.68 -3.16
CA TRP A 316 13.60 -19.52 -2.42
C TRP A 316 13.08 -19.84 -1.01
N GLU A 317 13.62 -20.89 -0.37
CA GLU A 317 13.16 -21.34 0.94
C GLU A 317 13.18 -20.23 2.00
N SER A 318 14.20 -19.37 1.99
CA SER A 318 14.28 -18.25 2.93
C SER A 318 13.14 -17.24 2.76
N ALA A 319 12.78 -16.90 1.51
CA ALA A 319 11.66 -16.02 1.21
C ALA A 319 10.32 -16.69 1.60
N ARG A 320 10.14 -17.97 1.27
CA ARG A 320 8.95 -18.75 1.66
C ARG A 320 8.78 -18.82 3.18
N ALA A 321 9.86 -19.11 3.92
CA ALA A 321 9.83 -19.14 5.37
C ALA A 321 9.45 -17.78 5.98
N ALA A 322 10.00 -16.69 5.44
CA ALA A 322 9.67 -15.34 5.91
C ALA A 322 8.22 -14.95 5.62
N LEU A 323 7.69 -15.31 4.45
CA LEU A 323 6.29 -15.10 4.08
C LEU A 323 5.34 -15.96 4.91
N ARG A 324 5.68 -17.22 5.20
CA ARG A 324 4.92 -18.07 6.14
C ARG A 324 4.88 -17.46 7.54
N ASN A 325 6.01 -16.97 8.05
CA ASN A 325 6.03 -16.27 9.34
C ASN A 325 5.16 -15.01 9.33
N LEU A 326 5.17 -14.22 8.25
CA LEU A 326 4.27 -13.09 8.10
C LEU A 326 2.79 -13.53 8.05
N ALA A 327 2.49 -14.66 7.41
CA ALA A 327 1.15 -15.22 7.40
C ALA A 327 0.70 -15.67 8.79
N ASP A 328 1.58 -16.29 9.56
CA ASP A 328 1.29 -16.65 10.96
C ASP A 328 0.99 -15.41 11.82
N GLU A 329 1.73 -14.31 11.63
CA GLU A 329 1.44 -13.02 12.28
C GLU A 329 0.05 -12.48 11.89
N TYR A 330 -0.36 -12.65 10.64
CA TYR A 330 -1.69 -12.28 10.17
C TYR A 330 -2.79 -13.12 10.82
N TYR A 331 -2.66 -14.44 10.80
CA TYR A 331 -3.68 -15.34 11.36
C TYR A 331 -3.75 -15.30 12.90
N ARG A 332 -2.64 -14.95 13.58
CA ARG A 332 -2.65 -14.66 15.02
C ARG A 332 -3.29 -13.33 15.38
N GLY A 333 -3.61 -12.48 14.40
CA GLY A 333 -4.17 -11.16 14.66
C GLY A 333 -3.13 -10.14 15.14
N GLU A 334 -1.85 -10.33 14.81
CA GLU A 334 -0.77 -9.45 15.25
C GLU A 334 -0.48 -8.35 14.22
N ILE A 335 -0.37 -8.70 12.94
CA ILE A 335 -0.14 -7.76 11.83
C ILE A 335 -1.21 -7.96 10.76
N LEU A 336 -1.95 -6.90 10.43
CA LEU A 336 -2.88 -6.94 9.31
C LEU A 336 -2.08 -6.90 8.01
N VAL A 337 -2.16 -7.97 7.21
CA VAL A 337 -1.58 -8.01 5.86
C VAL A 337 -2.69 -7.74 4.86
N THR A 338 -2.50 -6.73 4.01
CA THR A 338 -3.47 -6.35 2.97
C THR A 338 -2.78 -5.75 1.76
N ARG A 339 -3.48 -5.70 0.63
CA ARG A 339 -3.00 -5.09 -0.59
C ARG A 339 -2.75 -3.58 -0.41
N THR A 340 -1.82 -3.05 -1.19
CA THR A 340 -1.31 -1.68 -1.06
C THR A 340 -2.41 -0.62 -1.07
N SER A 341 -3.35 -0.72 -2.00
CA SER A 341 -4.50 0.20 -2.13
C SER A 341 -5.39 0.21 -0.88
N ARG A 342 -5.69 -0.95 -0.28
CA ARG A 342 -6.49 -1.05 0.95
C ARG A 342 -5.76 -0.42 2.13
N LEU A 343 -4.45 -0.64 2.26
CA LEU A 343 -3.65 0.00 3.29
C LEU A 343 -3.66 1.53 3.15
N LEU A 344 -3.44 2.05 1.95
CA LEU A 344 -3.41 3.49 1.71
C LEU A 344 -4.77 4.15 1.97
N LYS A 345 -5.87 3.52 1.53
CA LYS A 345 -7.24 3.99 1.80
C LYS A 345 -7.57 3.96 3.28
N TYR A 346 -7.27 2.87 3.97
CA TYR A 346 -7.48 2.77 5.41
C TYR A 346 -6.63 3.79 6.17
N ASN A 347 -5.36 3.99 5.79
CA ASN A 347 -4.50 5.00 6.39
C ASN A 347 -5.11 6.41 6.22
N LEU A 348 -5.66 6.74 5.05
CA LEU A 348 -6.35 8.01 4.83
C LEU A 348 -7.60 8.13 5.73
N ALA A 349 -8.46 7.12 5.72
CA ALA A 349 -9.68 7.11 6.52
C ALA A 349 -9.38 7.23 8.02
N GLN A 350 -8.45 6.43 8.54
CA GLN A 350 -8.06 6.42 9.94
C GLN A 350 -7.52 7.77 10.40
N GLN A 351 -6.77 8.49 9.55
CA GLN A 351 -6.20 9.78 9.91
C GLN A 351 -7.20 10.93 9.86
N TYR A 352 -8.19 10.85 8.98
CA TYR A 352 -9.03 11.99 8.63
C TYR A 352 -10.54 11.76 8.81
N VAL A 353 -10.95 10.62 9.35
CA VAL A 353 -12.37 10.39 9.69
C VAL A 353 -12.84 11.41 10.73
N LYS A 354 -14.03 11.97 10.47
CA LYS A 354 -14.79 12.78 11.41
C LYS A 354 -16.01 11.99 11.83
N TYR A 355 -16.20 11.89 13.13
CA TYR A 355 -17.32 11.20 13.70
C TYR A 355 -17.84 11.95 14.92
N GLN A 356 -19.13 11.80 15.19
CA GLN A 356 -19.79 12.29 16.39
C GLN A 356 -20.23 11.14 17.27
N VAL A 357 -20.38 11.41 18.56
CA VAL A 357 -20.88 10.43 19.53
C VAL A 357 -22.07 11.02 20.24
N VAL A 358 -23.20 10.33 20.17
CA VAL A 358 -24.44 10.75 20.79
C VAL A 358 -24.84 9.74 21.85
N GLN A 359 -25.08 10.22 23.06
CA GLN A 359 -25.69 9.42 24.12
C GLN A 359 -27.22 9.51 24.01
N THR A 360 -27.87 8.37 23.82
CA THR A 360 -29.34 8.24 23.77
C THR A 360 -29.82 7.36 24.92
N GLU A 361 -31.14 7.27 25.10
CA GLU A 361 -31.75 6.32 26.04
C GLU A 361 -31.46 4.86 25.64
N GLN A 362 -31.36 4.59 24.33
CA GLN A 362 -31.09 3.24 23.80
C GLN A 362 -29.63 2.85 24.00
N GLY A 363 -28.72 3.82 24.02
CA GLY A 363 -27.32 3.61 24.29
C GLY A 363 -26.45 4.65 23.62
N LYS A 364 -25.29 4.24 23.12
CA LYS A 364 -24.32 5.14 22.50
C LYS A 364 -24.30 4.94 20.99
N GLU A 365 -24.37 6.04 20.26
CA GLU A 365 -24.34 6.05 18.80
C GLU A 365 -23.07 6.72 18.30
N ILE A 366 -22.33 6.06 17.42
CA ILE A 366 -21.14 6.59 16.77
C ILE A 366 -21.51 6.90 15.31
N HIS A 367 -21.55 8.18 14.96
CA HIS A 367 -21.96 8.67 13.65
C HIS A 367 -20.74 9.06 12.84
N ILE A 368 -20.36 8.26 11.84
CA ILE A 368 -19.28 8.58 10.91
C ILE A 368 -19.83 9.53 9.86
N GLU A 369 -19.35 10.77 9.86
CA GLU A 369 -19.90 11.84 9.02
C GLU A 369 -19.19 11.92 7.67
N LYS A 370 -17.86 11.94 7.70
CA LYS A 370 -17.02 12.20 6.54
C LYS A 370 -15.57 11.78 6.75
N ILE A 371 -14.83 11.64 5.67
CA ILE A 371 -13.36 11.69 5.67
C ILE A 371 -12.96 13.09 5.21
N ASP A 372 -12.29 13.83 6.09
CA ASP A 372 -11.83 15.21 5.85
C ASP A 372 -10.47 15.21 5.15
N ASP A 373 -10.42 14.70 3.92
CA ASP A 373 -9.17 14.58 3.13
C ASP A 373 -8.59 15.98 2.84
N PRO A 374 -7.43 16.36 3.42
CA PRO A 374 -6.87 17.70 3.25
C PRO A 374 -6.37 17.98 1.83
N LEU A 375 -6.30 16.97 0.96
CA LEU A 375 -5.78 17.09 -0.38
C LEU A 375 -6.88 17.25 -1.43
N PHE A 376 -7.92 16.42 -1.32
CA PHE A 376 -9.03 16.36 -2.27
C PHE A 376 -10.35 16.94 -1.73
N GLY A 377 -10.37 17.36 -0.46
CA GLY A 377 -11.54 17.90 0.20
C GLY A 377 -12.38 16.81 0.90
N PRO A 378 -13.29 17.22 1.78
CA PRO A 378 -14.11 16.28 2.55
C PRO A 378 -15.07 15.50 1.65
N PHE A 379 -15.29 14.23 1.97
CA PHE A 379 -16.30 13.39 1.31
C PHE A 379 -17.00 12.46 2.31
N VAL A 380 -18.24 12.08 2.01
CA VAL A 380 -18.96 11.05 2.76
C VAL A 380 -18.46 9.69 2.27
N PRO A 381 -17.84 8.87 3.13
CA PRO A 381 -17.28 7.61 2.70
C PRO A 381 -18.36 6.56 2.46
N SER A 382 -18.07 5.62 1.57
CA SER A 382 -18.77 4.35 1.46
C SER A 382 -18.39 3.39 2.61
N LEU A 383 -19.18 2.33 2.80
CA LEU A 383 -18.88 1.29 3.79
C LEU A 383 -17.47 0.70 3.61
N ASP A 384 -17.07 0.42 2.36
CA ASP A 384 -15.75 -0.15 2.05
C ASP A 384 -14.59 0.79 2.40
N GLU A 385 -14.80 2.11 2.38
CA GLU A 385 -13.78 3.10 2.74
C GLU A 385 -13.62 3.27 4.26
N VAL A 386 -14.57 2.76 5.06
CA VAL A 386 -14.53 2.80 6.54
C VAL A 386 -14.35 1.41 7.16
N ARG A 387 -14.25 0.34 6.35
CA ARG A 387 -13.94 -1.00 6.87
C ARG A 387 -12.67 -0.98 7.71
N GLY A 388 -12.73 -1.62 8.86
CA GLY A 388 -11.65 -1.67 9.84
C GLY A 388 -11.61 -0.52 10.84
N LEU A 389 -12.31 0.60 10.60
CA LEU A 389 -12.41 1.65 11.63
C LEU A 389 -12.98 1.02 12.89
N THR A 390 -12.24 1.22 13.99
CA THR A 390 -12.48 0.54 15.26
C THR A 390 -12.49 1.58 16.35
N PHE A 391 -13.52 1.52 17.20
CA PHE A 391 -13.75 2.49 18.26
C PHE A 391 -13.71 1.78 19.60
N TYR A 392 -12.81 2.17 20.48
CA TYR A 392 -12.88 1.78 21.88
C TYR A 392 -14.08 2.44 22.53
N VAL A 393 -14.82 1.67 23.34
CA VAL A 393 -16.03 2.14 24.01
C VAL A 393 -16.05 1.65 25.44
N ASP A 394 -16.35 2.54 26.40
CA ASP A 394 -16.39 2.17 27.82
C ASP A 394 -17.75 1.54 28.21
N ASP A 395 -18.82 1.83 27.47
CA ASP A 395 -20.19 1.32 27.70
C ASP A 395 -20.41 -0.12 27.26
N ASP A 396 -21.48 -0.73 27.76
CA ASP A 396 -21.94 -2.04 27.29
C ASP A 396 -22.10 -2.08 25.77
N LEU A 397 -21.35 -2.97 25.10
CA LEU A 397 -21.33 -3.11 23.64
C LEU A 397 -22.71 -3.45 23.08
N ALA A 398 -23.57 -4.11 23.87
CA ALA A 398 -24.94 -4.42 23.46
C ALA A 398 -25.79 -3.17 23.21
N ARG A 399 -25.35 -2.02 23.73
CA ARG A 399 -26.02 -0.72 23.60
C ARG A 399 -25.24 0.25 22.70
N VAL A 400 -24.29 -0.24 21.92
CA VAL A 400 -23.53 0.58 20.98
C VAL A 400 -24.05 0.37 19.57
N SER A 401 -24.26 1.46 18.83
CA SER A 401 -24.55 1.42 17.39
C SER A 401 -23.59 2.30 16.61
N VAL A 402 -23.31 1.91 15.37
CA VAL A 402 -22.46 2.67 14.45
C VAL A 402 -23.28 3.04 13.23
N TRP A 403 -23.17 4.30 12.81
CA TRP A 403 -23.90 4.89 11.71
C TRP A 403 -22.91 5.47 10.70
N LEU A 404 -23.26 5.35 9.42
CA LEU A 404 -22.56 5.97 8.30
C LEU A 404 -23.49 7.03 7.69
N GLY A 405 -23.21 8.30 7.94
CA GLY A 405 -24.19 9.36 7.75
C GLY A 405 -25.46 9.08 8.54
N ASN A 406 -26.60 8.94 7.86
CA ASN A 406 -27.90 8.66 8.48
C ASN A 406 -28.27 7.16 8.45
N GLU A 407 -27.39 6.29 7.97
CA GLU A 407 -27.66 4.86 7.81
C GLU A 407 -26.98 4.07 8.91
N ARG A 408 -27.77 3.28 9.64
CA ARG A 408 -27.23 2.37 10.66
C ARG A 408 -26.49 1.22 9.98
N ILE A 409 -25.24 0.98 10.37
CA ILE A 409 -24.49 -0.17 9.88
C ILE A 409 -25.09 -1.45 10.48
N GLY A 410 -25.38 -2.42 9.61
CA GLY A 410 -25.99 -3.68 9.98
C GLY A 410 -25.08 -4.58 10.82
N PRO A 411 -25.63 -5.53 11.58
CA PRO A 411 -24.85 -6.45 12.42
C PRO A 411 -23.86 -7.31 11.62
N ASP A 412 -24.17 -7.62 10.36
CA ASP A 412 -23.30 -8.41 9.48
C ASP A 412 -22.02 -7.68 9.10
N ASP A 413 -22.01 -6.34 9.18
CA ASP A 413 -20.85 -5.49 8.92
C ASP A 413 -20.19 -4.97 10.20
N LEU A 414 -20.72 -5.31 11.38
CA LEU A 414 -20.15 -4.93 12.67
C LEU A 414 -19.54 -6.12 13.39
N GLN A 415 -18.45 -5.84 14.11
CA GLN A 415 -17.77 -6.76 14.98
C GLN A 415 -17.63 -6.12 16.36
N PHE A 416 -18.21 -6.75 17.37
CA PHE A 416 -18.06 -6.34 18.76
C PHE A 416 -16.93 -7.14 19.39
N ASN A 417 -15.93 -6.42 19.89
CA ASN A 417 -14.67 -6.99 20.32
C ASN A 417 -14.56 -7.00 21.84
N PRO A 418 -14.11 -8.11 22.44
CA PRO A 418 -13.74 -8.11 23.86
C PRO A 418 -12.54 -7.19 24.12
N ALA A 419 -12.18 -7.06 25.40
CA ALA A 419 -11.01 -6.30 25.78
C ALA A 419 -9.73 -6.85 25.15
N ASP A 420 -8.94 -5.98 24.50
CA ASP A 420 -7.61 -6.33 23.98
C ASP A 420 -6.51 -6.18 25.06
N SER A 421 -5.24 -6.19 24.66
CA SER A 421 -4.10 -6.01 25.57
C SER A 421 -4.08 -4.67 26.32
N THR A 422 -4.90 -3.69 25.92
CA THR A 422 -5.11 -2.43 26.65
C THR A 422 -6.19 -2.53 27.74
N GLY A 423 -6.93 -3.65 27.79
CA GLY A 423 -8.05 -3.85 28.70
C GLY A 423 -9.37 -3.23 28.20
N ARG A 424 -9.40 -2.65 27.00
CA ARG A 424 -10.55 -1.92 26.46
C ARG A 424 -11.28 -2.72 25.39
N LYS A 425 -12.61 -2.80 25.52
CA LYS A 425 -13.52 -3.35 24.51
C LYS A 425 -13.74 -2.36 23.37
N SER A 426 -14.12 -2.84 22.21
CA SER A 426 -14.32 -1.99 21.03
C SER A 426 -15.42 -2.50 20.11
N VAL A 427 -15.90 -1.63 19.23
CA VAL A 427 -16.72 -2.00 18.07
C VAL A 427 -15.96 -1.65 16.80
N SER A 428 -15.92 -2.57 15.84
CA SER A 428 -15.28 -2.40 14.54
C SER A 428 -16.31 -2.49 13.44
N ILE A 429 -16.11 -1.69 12.39
CA ILE A 429 -16.64 -2.04 11.08
C ILE A 429 -15.78 -3.18 10.55
N ARG A 430 -16.38 -4.31 10.21
CA ARG A 430 -15.67 -5.53 9.81
C ARG A 430 -14.69 -5.23 8.68
N TRP A 431 -13.48 -5.74 8.84
CA TRP A 431 -12.52 -5.79 7.74
C TRP A 431 -13.06 -6.65 6.59
N PHE A 432 -12.48 -6.51 5.41
CA PHE A 432 -12.82 -7.33 4.25
C PHE A 432 -12.67 -8.81 4.58
N MET A 433 -13.64 -9.62 4.16
CA MET A 433 -13.54 -11.07 4.26
C MET A 433 -12.34 -11.56 3.45
N PRO A 434 -11.55 -12.52 3.97
CA PRO A 434 -10.50 -13.15 3.20
C PRO A 434 -11.08 -13.82 1.96
N ASP A 435 -10.49 -13.56 0.80
CA ASP A 435 -10.77 -14.28 -0.44
C ASP A 435 -9.55 -15.14 -0.78
N THR A 436 -9.73 -16.45 -0.65
CA THR A 436 -8.68 -17.45 -0.90
C THR A 436 -8.93 -18.25 -2.17
N THR A 437 -9.83 -17.78 -3.03
CA THR A 437 -10.20 -18.40 -4.29
C THR A 437 -9.03 -18.46 -5.26
N ASP A 438 -8.78 -19.63 -5.86
CA ASP A 438 -7.79 -19.79 -6.92
C ASP A 438 -8.37 -19.37 -8.29
N TYR A 439 -8.26 -18.08 -8.60
CA TYR A 439 -8.77 -17.48 -9.84
C TYR A 439 -8.03 -17.90 -11.12
N THR A 440 -6.98 -18.73 -11.02
CA THR A 440 -6.36 -19.34 -12.22
C THR A 440 -7.19 -20.49 -12.78
N ARG A 441 -8.09 -21.05 -11.97
CA ARG A 441 -8.94 -22.19 -12.34
C ARG A 441 -10.29 -21.78 -12.95
N PHE A 442 -10.60 -20.49 -13.00
CA PHE A 442 -11.89 -19.93 -13.41
C PHE A 442 -11.75 -18.85 -14.49
#